data_AF-A0AA39MVF3-F1
#
_entry.id   AF-A0AA39MVF3-F1
#
_cell.length_a   1.000
_cell.length_b   1.000
_cell.length_c   1.000
_cell.angle_alpha   90.00
_cell.angle_beta   90.00
_cell.angle_gamma   90.00
#
_symmetry.space_group_name_H-M   'P 1'
#
loop_
_entity.id
_entity.type
_entity.pdbx_description
1 polymer ?
#
loop_
_entity_poly.entity_id
_entity_poly.type
_entity_poly.pdbx_seq_one_letter_code
_entity_poly.pdbx_strand_id
1 'polypeptide(L)'
;MIYFLNGCPSEGYSWLSNQYGLALDNVVAYELVVPNGTVVTVTEGSDPDLFFSLKGGGNNYGIITQFTLKTYPQGVVWGGIASYNASYISAFTAASVKFCSEVTDPKAGMIMVYGYTSGQVILSTQMFYDGPTPPDGIFDDFLAIPTLAQEVTTCSFFDLINGTVPTINASTGYRTVYNDIPMLEYSESSIEGIIDEVNFWGPTLSTHGPNVVAYSIEPFLPSLLAHAPVGSSAYPSSRDHVAFPTNVNLLWLLESEDDVFYDAARQTAERLGAKGESIYPNYAIYGTPVVDIFGEEGVKRMEATRERVDPYGVMLLTGGFKV
;
A
#
# COMPACT_ATOMS: atom_id res chain seq x y z
N MET A 1 -4.27 -14.42 11.08
CA MET A 1 -3.16 -14.33 10.11
C MET A 1 -3.11 -12.88 9.66
N ILE A 2 -2.02 -12.15 9.91
CA ILE A 2 -1.87 -10.78 9.41
C ILE A 2 -1.42 -10.90 7.96
N TYR A 3 -2.21 -10.37 7.03
CA TYR A 3 -1.90 -10.35 5.61
C TYR A 3 -1.54 -8.92 5.21
N PHE A 4 -0.53 -8.75 4.36
CA PHE A 4 -0.10 -7.43 3.88
C PHE A 4 -0.59 -7.24 2.45
N LEU A 5 -1.22 -6.10 2.17
CA LEU A 5 -1.69 -5.79 0.82
C LEU A 5 -0.51 -5.68 -0.15
N ASN A 6 0.67 -5.26 0.34
CA ASN A 6 1.98 -5.37 -0.31
C ASN A 6 3.11 -5.19 0.73
N GLY A 7 4.21 -5.95 0.61
CA GLY A 7 5.49 -5.65 1.29
C GLY A 7 5.75 -6.29 2.66
N CYS A 8 6.77 -5.76 3.34
CA CYS A 8 7.33 -6.30 4.59
C CYS A 8 6.41 -6.04 5.79
N PRO A 9 6.32 -6.96 6.79
CA PRO A 9 5.59 -6.73 8.04
C PRO A 9 6.02 -5.46 8.81
N SER A 10 7.18 -4.89 8.50
CA SER A 10 7.68 -3.65 9.11
C SER A 10 6.93 -2.39 8.71
N GLU A 11 6.11 -2.42 7.64
CA GLU A 11 5.53 -1.22 7.02
C GLU A 11 4.06 -1.38 6.56
N GLY A 12 3.56 -2.60 6.39
CA GLY A 12 2.38 -2.91 5.55
C GLY A 12 0.99 -2.42 5.99
N TYR A 13 0.18 -2.00 5.02
CA TYR A 13 -1.29 -1.95 5.11
C TYR A 13 -1.91 -3.34 4.92
N SER A 14 -3.13 -3.53 5.45
CA SER A 14 -3.91 -4.77 5.34
C SER A 14 -5.41 -4.49 5.22
N TRP A 15 -6.18 -5.49 4.79
CA TRP A 15 -7.65 -5.50 4.88
C TRP A 15 -8.19 -5.23 6.29
N LEU A 16 -7.38 -5.48 7.32
CA LEU A 16 -7.76 -5.32 8.72
C LEU A 16 -7.21 -4.03 9.35
N SER A 17 -6.54 -3.17 8.58
CA SER A 17 -5.84 -2.02 9.13
C SER A 17 -6.77 -0.95 9.73
N ASN A 18 -7.99 -0.83 9.21
CA ASN A 18 -9.02 0.01 9.83
C ASN A 18 -9.39 -0.48 11.26
N GLN A 19 -9.30 -1.79 11.53
CA GLN A 19 -9.65 -2.38 12.82
C GLN A 19 -8.48 -2.44 13.80
N TYR A 20 -7.25 -2.62 13.31
CA TYR A 20 -6.09 -2.95 14.16
C TYR A 20 -4.81 -2.14 13.87
N GLY A 21 -4.87 -1.12 13.01
CA GLY A 21 -3.73 -0.29 12.63
C GLY A 21 -2.82 -0.92 11.58
N LEU A 22 -1.63 -0.35 11.41
CA LEU A 22 -0.65 -0.88 10.48
C LEU A 22 -0.06 -2.21 10.98
N ALA A 23 0.52 -2.98 10.07
CA ALA A 23 1.29 -4.18 10.40
C ALA A 23 2.26 -3.97 11.57
N LEU A 24 3.04 -2.90 11.46
CA LEU A 24 4.06 -2.49 12.41
C LEU A 24 3.49 -2.11 13.79
N ASP A 25 2.24 -1.67 13.87
CA ASP A 25 1.56 -1.35 15.14
C ASP A 25 1.29 -2.59 15.98
N ASN A 26 1.32 -3.75 15.33
CA ASN A 26 1.05 -5.04 15.91
C ASN A 26 2.32 -5.83 16.25
N VAL A 27 3.52 -5.29 15.95
CA VAL A 27 4.78 -5.90 16.36
C VAL A 27 5.02 -5.68 17.85
N VAL A 28 5.39 -6.75 18.55
CA VAL A 28 5.71 -6.77 19.98
C VAL A 28 7.22 -6.91 20.20
N ALA A 29 7.88 -7.72 19.36
CA ALA A 29 9.31 -7.95 19.42
C ALA A 29 9.89 -8.32 18.06
N TYR A 30 11.16 -7.99 17.85
CA TYR A 30 11.98 -8.46 16.75
C TYR A 30 13.11 -9.33 17.28
N GLU A 31 13.36 -10.48 16.66
CA GLU A 31 14.69 -11.11 16.72
C GLU A 31 15.52 -10.57 15.57
N LEU A 32 16.69 -10.02 15.88
CA LEU A 32 17.55 -9.31 14.95
C LEU A 32 18.97 -9.85 15.03
N VAL A 33 19.56 -10.18 13.89
CA VAL A 33 21.02 -10.37 13.76
C VAL A 33 21.62 -9.02 13.42
N VAL A 34 22.30 -8.40 14.39
CA VAL A 34 23.00 -7.12 14.18
C VAL A 34 24.29 -7.32 13.38
N PRO A 35 24.89 -6.26 12.80
CA PRO A 35 26.05 -6.36 11.90
C PRO A 35 27.26 -7.14 12.41
N ASN A 36 27.46 -7.19 13.73
CA ASN A 36 28.55 -7.95 14.34
C ASN A 36 28.26 -9.47 14.45
N GLY A 37 27.11 -9.93 13.95
CA GLY A 37 26.67 -11.33 13.96
C GLY A 37 25.93 -11.75 15.24
N THR A 38 25.75 -10.86 16.22
CA THR A 38 25.03 -11.17 17.46
C THR A 38 23.53 -11.20 17.21
N VAL A 39 22.85 -12.18 17.81
CA VAL A 39 21.38 -12.26 17.84
C VAL A 39 20.87 -11.50 19.06
N VAL A 40 19.95 -10.57 18.86
CA VAL A 40 19.32 -9.79 19.92
C VAL A 40 17.80 -9.82 19.80
N THR A 41 17.10 -9.70 20.92
CA THR A 41 15.65 -9.48 20.95
C THR A 41 15.37 -8.02 21.26
N VAL A 42 14.75 -7.32 20.32
CA VAL A 42 14.40 -5.90 20.41
C VAL A 42 12.91 -5.76 20.70
N THR A 43 12.60 -5.00 21.75
CA THR A 43 11.24 -4.65 22.18
C THR A 43 11.22 -3.17 22.55
N GLU A 44 10.04 -2.58 22.69
CA GLU A 44 9.88 -1.21 23.18
C GLU A 44 10.58 -0.98 24.54
N GLY A 45 10.57 -1.98 25.42
CA GLY A 45 11.20 -1.88 26.75
C GLY A 45 12.70 -2.17 26.79
N SER A 46 13.26 -2.87 25.80
CA SER A 46 14.68 -3.25 25.79
C SER A 46 15.58 -2.30 25.02
N ASP A 47 15.13 -1.81 23.85
CA ASP A 47 15.83 -0.81 23.05
C ASP A 47 14.79 -0.01 22.24
N PRO A 48 14.18 1.03 22.84
CA PRO A 48 13.06 1.76 22.23
C PRO A 48 13.43 2.49 20.94
N ASP A 49 14.69 2.93 20.80
CA ASP A 49 15.16 3.61 19.59
C ASP A 49 15.31 2.62 18.43
N LEU A 50 15.94 1.47 18.69
CA LEU A 50 16.01 0.40 17.68
C LEU A 50 14.63 -0.17 17.36
N PHE A 51 13.75 -0.32 18.34
CA PHE A 51 12.38 -0.79 18.13
C PHE A 51 11.56 0.18 17.26
N PHE A 52 11.63 1.48 17.54
CA PHE A 52 11.05 2.53 16.71
C PHE A 52 11.56 2.45 15.26
N SER A 53 12.88 2.35 15.12
CA SER A 53 13.58 2.31 13.84
C SER A 53 13.23 1.08 12.99
N LEU A 54 13.03 -0.09 13.61
CA LEU A 54 12.61 -1.31 12.91
C LEU A 54 11.14 -1.28 12.44
N LYS A 55 10.32 -0.39 13.02
CA LYS A 55 8.91 -0.15 12.63
C LYS A 55 8.83 0.89 11.51
N GLY A 56 9.32 0.53 10.33
CA GLY A 56 9.34 1.41 9.16
C GLY A 56 10.67 1.42 8.42
N GLY A 57 11.78 1.26 9.14
CA GLY A 57 13.13 1.45 8.61
C GLY A 57 13.77 0.25 7.92
N GLY A 58 12.98 -0.78 7.59
CA GLY A 58 13.47 -1.97 6.91
C GLY A 58 14.71 -2.62 7.53
N ASN A 59 15.71 -2.90 6.69
CA ASN A 59 16.92 -3.66 7.03
C ASN A 59 18.12 -2.78 7.42
N ASN A 60 17.94 -1.50 7.77
CA ASN A 60 19.05 -0.59 8.07
C ASN A 60 19.86 -0.95 9.33
N TYR A 61 19.37 -1.89 10.15
CA TYR A 61 19.93 -2.17 11.49
C TYR A 61 20.39 -3.62 11.69
N GLY A 62 20.09 -4.50 10.73
CA GLY A 62 20.39 -5.93 10.82
C GLY A 62 19.40 -6.77 10.02
N ILE A 63 19.52 -8.09 10.19
CA ILE A 63 18.62 -9.06 9.55
C ILE A 63 17.58 -9.49 10.58
N ILE A 64 16.31 -9.16 10.33
CA ILE A 64 15.20 -9.65 11.17
C ILE A 64 15.01 -11.13 10.86
N THR A 65 15.17 -11.99 11.86
CA THR A 65 14.98 -13.44 11.75
C THR A 65 13.63 -13.90 12.31
N GLN A 66 13.01 -13.11 13.20
CA GLN A 66 11.69 -13.40 13.74
C GLN A 66 10.91 -12.12 14.05
N PHE A 67 9.61 -12.13 13.74
CA PHE A 67 8.65 -11.15 14.23
C PHE A 67 7.77 -11.82 15.29
N THR A 68 7.57 -11.15 16.43
CA THR A 68 6.51 -11.50 17.38
C THR A 68 5.37 -10.50 17.21
N LEU A 69 4.20 -11.00 16.80
CA LEU A 69 3.06 -10.18 16.43
C LEU A 69 1.87 -10.41 17.36
N LYS A 70 1.08 -9.37 17.61
CA LYS A 70 -0.29 -9.50 18.13
C LYS A 70 -1.12 -10.30 17.13
N THR A 71 -2.06 -11.09 17.63
CA THR A 71 -2.97 -11.86 16.79
C THR A 71 -4.41 -11.58 17.18
N TYR A 72 -5.28 -11.62 16.18
CA TYR A 72 -6.71 -11.36 16.32
C TYR A 72 -7.49 -12.58 15.79
N PRO A 73 -8.60 -12.97 16.45
CA PRO A 73 -9.49 -13.99 15.91
C PRO A 73 -9.98 -13.59 14.51
N GLN A 74 -9.92 -14.51 13.56
CA GLN A 74 -10.39 -14.28 12.20
C GLN A 74 -11.43 -15.33 11.82
N GLY A 75 -12.63 -14.86 11.48
CA GLY A 75 -13.72 -15.69 10.99
C GLY A 75 -13.74 -15.78 9.47
N VAL A 76 -14.90 -16.17 8.94
CA VAL A 76 -15.21 -16.01 7.52
C VAL A 76 -15.35 -14.53 7.18
N VAL A 77 -15.04 -14.21 5.94
CA VAL A 77 -15.10 -12.87 5.38
C VAL A 77 -16.00 -12.89 4.14
N TRP A 78 -16.50 -11.73 3.74
CA TRP A 78 -17.19 -11.55 2.48
C TRP A 78 -16.34 -10.64 1.62
N GLY A 79 -16.16 -10.97 0.35
CA GLY A 79 -15.33 -10.15 -0.52
C GLY A 79 -14.94 -10.88 -1.79
N GLY A 80 -14.09 -10.22 -2.57
CA GLY A 80 -13.55 -10.73 -3.82
C GLY A 80 -13.43 -9.65 -4.87
N ILE A 81 -13.34 -10.07 -6.14
CA ILE A 81 -13.02 -9.17 -7.25
C ILE A 81 -14.26 -9.00 -8.13
N ALA A 82 -14.50 -7.76 -8.59
CA ALA A 82 -15.45 -7.48 -9.64
C ALA A 82 -14.81 -6.56 -10.69
N SER A 83 -15.06 -6.83 -11.96
CA SER A 83 -14.55 -6.07 -13.10
C SER A 83 -15.70 -5.48 -13.89
N TYR A 84 -15.56 -4.24 -14.36
CA TYR A 84 -16.64 -3.47 -14.97
C TYR A 84 -16.25 -2.99 -16.37
N ASN A 85 -17.25 -2.72 -17.19
CA ASN A 85 -17.03 -2.11 -18.50
C ASN A 85 -16.72 -0.61 -18.34
N ALA A 86 -15.77 -0.09 -19.13
CA ALA A 86 -15.42 1.33 -19.16
C ALA A 86 -16.63 2.25 -19.44
N SER A 87 -17.69 1.76 -20.09
CA SER A 87 -18.93 2.53 -20.30
C SER A 87 -19.61 2.96 -18.99
N TYR A 88 -19.28 2.33 -17.87
CA TYR A 88 -19.83 2.65 -16.55
C TYR A 88 -18.90 3.51 -15.70
N ILE A 89 -17.83 4.10 -16.26
CA ILE A 89 -16.85 4.88 -15.49
C ILE A 89 -17.49 5.98 -14.65
N SER A 90 -18.53 6.67 -15.14
CA SER A 90 -19.22 7.70 -14.36
C SER A 90 -19.95 7.12 -13.14
N ALA A 91 -20.63 5.98 -13.29
CA ALA A 91 -21.32 5.32 -12.18
C ALA A 91 -20.33 4.72 -11.19
N PHE A 92 -19.25 4.13 -11.69
CA PHE A 92 -18.15 3.58 -10.89
C PHE A 92 -17.47 4.69 -10.07
N THR A 93 -17.15 5.84 -10.68
CA THR A 93 -16.57 6.98 -9.96
C THR A 93 -17.51 7.57 -8.93
N ALA A 94 -18.81 7.70 -9.22
CA ALA A 94 -19.78 8.14 -8.22
C ALA A 94 -19.83 7.17 -7.01
N ALA A 95 -19.80 5.86 -7.26
CA ALA A 95 -19.73 4.84 -6.20
C ALA A 95 -18.42 4.92 -5.41
N SER A 96 -17.27 5.16 -6.07
CA SER A 96 -15.96 5.35 -5.44
C SER A 96 -15.94 6.55 -4.50
N VAL A 97 -16.37 7.73 -4.97
CA VAL A 97 -16.43 8.95 -4.14
C VAL A 97 -17.32 8.73 -2.93
N LYS A 98 -18.50 8.12 -3.13
CA LYS A 98 -19.43 7.83 -2.05
C LYS A 98 -18.87 6.84 -1.03
N PHE A 99 -18.27 5.73 -1.49
CA PHE A 99 -17.61 4.77 -0.60
C PHE A 99 -16.55 5.45 0.28
N CYS A 100 -15.65 6.22 -0.34
CA CYS A 100 -14.56 6.89 0.36
C CYS A 100 -15.03 7.95 1.36
N SER A 101 -16.18 8.58 1.14
CA SER A 101 -16.69 9.67 1.99
C SER A 101 -17.72 9.24 3.03
N GLU A 102 -18.48 8.17 2.78
CA GLU A 102 -19.62 7.78 3.63
C GLU A 102 -19.38 6.49 4.42
N VAL A 103 -18.55 5.56 3.93
CA VAL A 103 -18.32 4.28 4.62
C VAL A 103 -17.40 4.47 5.82
N THR A 104 -17.93 4.20 7.00
CA THR A 104 -17.23 4.37 8.29
C THR A 104 -17.12 3.09 9.11
N ASP A 105 -17.66 1.96 8.62
CA ASP A 105 -17.51 0.66 9.28
C ASP A 105 -16.06 0.17 9.11
N PRO A 106 -15.27 0.03 10.21
CA PRO A 106 -13.87 -0.39 10.11
C PRO A 106 -13.68 -1.81 9.59
N LYS A 107 -14.76 -2.60 9.50
CA LYS A 107 -14.74 -3.95 8.94
C LYS A 107 -14.76 -3.96 7.41
N ALA A 108 -15.12 -2.85 6.79
CA ALA A 108 -15.12 -2.70 5.34
C ALA A 108 -13.74 -2.23 4.84
N GLY A 109 -13.31 -2.80 3.72
CA GLY A 109 -12.13 -2.40 2.98
C GLY A 109 -12.39 -2.51 1.48
N MET A 110 -11.69 -1.69 0.70
CA MET A 110 -11.84 -1.65 -0.74
C MET A 110 -10.51 -1.27 -1.40
N ILE A 111 -10.20 -1.89 -2.53
CA ILE A 111 -9.28 -1.34 -3.51
C ILE A 111 -10.08 -1.10 -4.78
N MET A 112 -10.03 0.11 -5.33
CA MET A 112 -10.64 0.42 -6.63
C MET A 112 -9.53 0.72 -7.63
N VAL A 113 -9.63 0.12 -8.81
CA VAL A 113 -8.62 0.22 -9.85
C VAL A 113 -9.20 0.92 -11.06
N TYR A 114 -8.51 1.98 -11.50
CA TYR A 114 -8.66 2.59 -12.80
C TYR A 114 -7.42 2.28 -13.61
N GLY A 115 -7.57 1.68 -14.78
CA GLY A 115 -6.40 1.32 -15.57
C GLY A 115 -6.66 1.30 -17.06
N TYR A 116 -5.63 0.95 -17.80
CA TYR A 116 -5.61 0.81 -19.24
C TYR A 116 -4.73 -0.37 -19.63
N THR A 117 -5.26 -1.25 -20.47
CA THR A 117 -4.48 -2.32 -21.09
C THR A 117 -5.13 -2.72 -22.41
N SER A 118 -4.33 -3.23 -23.36
CA SER A 118 -4.84 -3.75 -24.63
C SER A 118 -5.76 -2.79 -25.39
N GLY A 119 -5.52 -1.48 -25.29
CA GLY A 119 -6.32 -0.46 -25.97
C GLY A 119 -7.62 -0.08 -25.26
N GLN A 120 -7.86 -0.55 -24.03
CA GLN A 120 -9.11 -0.37 -23.31
C GLN A 120 -8.89 0.09 -21.87
N VAL A 121 -9.78 0.96 -21.40
CA VAL A 121 -9.88 1.28 -19.97
C VAL A 121 -10.42 0.06 -19.22
N ILE A 122 -9.81 -0.25 -18.08
CA ILE A 122 -10.24 -1.29 -17.16
C ILE A 122 -10.67 -0.66 -15.84
N LEU A 123 -11.75 -1.18 -15.28
CA LEU A 123 -12.29 -0.79 -13.98
C LEU A 123 -12.47 -2.06 -13.16
N SER A 124 -11.98 -2.08 -11.93
CA SER A 124 -12.24 -3.21 -11.03
C SER A 124 -12.23 -2.80 -9.56
N THR A 125 -12.85 -3.63 -8.73
CA THR A 125 -12.86 -3.52 -7.27
C THR A 125 -12.35 -4.80 -6.65
N GLN A 126 -11.57 -4.68 -5.59
CA GLN A 126 -11.34 -5.76 -4.61
C GLN A 126 -12.09 -5.38 -3.33
N MET A 127 -13.18 -6.08 -3.04
CA MET A 127 -14.05 -5.82 -1.90
C MET A 127 -13.65 -6.69 -0.71
N PHE A 128 -13.75 -6.14 0.49
CA PHE A 128 -13.50 -6.87 1.73
C PHE A 128 -14.47 -6.43 2.82
N TYR A 129 -15.07 -7.41 3.50
CA TYR A 129 -15.81 -7.21 4.74
C TYR A 129 -15.44 -8.30 5.75
N ASP A 130 -15.03 -7.90 6.95
CA ASP A 130 -14.67 -8.82 8.04
C ASP A 130 -15.91 -9.46 8.70
N GLY A 131 -16.64 -10.26 7.94
CA GLY A 131 -17.81 -10.98 8.43
C GLY A 131 -18.50 -11.72 7.30
N PRO A 132 -19.50 -12.56 7.62
CA PRO A 132 -20.14 -13.39 6.61
C PRO A 132 -20.97 -12.58 5.60
N THR A 133 -21.48 -11.41 5.98
CA THR A 133 -22.33 -10.57 5.13
C THR A 133 -22.14 -9.10 5.52
N PRO A 134 -21.89 -8.20 4.56
CA PRO A 134 -21.84 -6.76 4.83
C PRO A 134 -23.25 -6.20 5.10
N PRO A 135 -23.38 -5.15 5.93
CA PRO A 135 -24.58 -4.33 5.97
C PRO A 135 -24.93 -3.73 4.60
N ASP A 136 -26.22 -3.53 4.36
CA ASP A 136 -26.72 -2.78 3.21
C ASP A 136 -26.08 -1.38 3.14
N GLY A 137 -25.88 -0.89 1.93
CA GLY A 137 -25.37 0.46 1.65
C GLY A 137 -23.85 0.61 1.65
N ILE A 138 -23.08 -0.42 1.99
CA ILE A 138 -21.60 -0.36 1.93
C ILE A 138 -21.08 -0.61 0.51
N PHE A 139 -21.54 -1.68 -0.14
CA PHE A 139 -21.04 -2.12 -1.46
C PHE A 139 -22.11 -2.02 -2.56
N ASP A 140 -23.34 -1.66 -2.20
CA ASP A 140 -24.54 -1.76 -3.05
C ASP A 140 -24.40 -0.99 -4.36
N ASP A 141 -23.80 0.21 -4.34
CA ASP A 141 -23.64 1.03 -5.54
C ASP A 141 -22.72 0.35 -6.57
N PHE A 142 -21.69 -0.36 -6.12
CA PHE A 142 -20.82 -1.15 -7.00
C PHE A 142 -21.52 -2.41 -7.50
N LEU A 143 -22.22 -3.12 -6.62
CA LEU A 143 -22.96 -4.35 -6.96
C LEU A 143 -24.13 -4.08 -7.92
N ALA A 144 -24.62 -2.85 -8.00
CA ALA A 144 -25.64 -2.42 -8.95
C ALA A 144 -25.10 -2.17 -10.37
N ILE A 145 -23.79 -1.97 -10.54
CA ILE A 145 -23.17 -1.74 -11.85
C ILE A 145 -23.02 -3.09 -12.57
N PRO A 146 -23.44 -3.22 -13.84
CA PRO A 146 -23.23 -4.45 -14.59
C PRO A 146 -21.75 -4.85 -14.71
N THR A 147 -21.41 -6.02 -14.19
CA THR A 147 -20.05 -6.56 -14.18
C THR A 147 -19.73 -7.40 -15.42
N LEU A 148 -18.49 -7.35 -15.88
CA LEU A 148 -17.93 -8.30 -16.85
C LEU A 148 -17.63 -9.65 -16.19
N ALA A 149 -17.11 -9.61 -14.96
CA ALA A 149 -16.83 -10.76 -14.12
C ALA A 149 -16.98 -10.34 -12.65
N GLN A 150 -17.51 -11.25 -11.83
CA GLN A 150 -17.68 -11.01 -10.40
C GLN A 150 -17.47 -12.32 -9.64
N GLU A 151 -16.51 -12.31 -8.72
CA GLU A 151 -16.15 -13.42 -7.84
C GLU A 151 -16.20 -12.95 -6.39
N VAL A 152 -17.36 -12.44 -5.97
CA VAL A 152 -17.58 -11.91 -4.62
C VAL A 152 -18.43 -12.89 -3.83
N THR A 153 -17.88 -13.43 -2.74
CA THR A 153 -18.52 -14.49 -1.96
C THR A 153 -18.09 -14.44 -0.49
N THR A 154 -18.82 -15.17 0.35
CA THR A 154 -18.39 -15.49 1.71
C THR A 154 -17.42 -16.67 1.66
N CYS A 155 -16.21 -16.49 2.17
CA CYS A 155 -15.17 -17.52 2.20
C CYS A 155 -14.31 -17.41 3.46
N SER A 156 -13.34 -18.32 3.63
CA SER A 156 -12.32 -18.11 4.67
C SER A 156 -11.42 -16.94 4.28
N PHE A 157 -10.86 -16.22 5.26
CA PHE A 157 -9.91 -15.16 4.95
C PHE A 157 -8.71 -15.66 4.12
N PHE A 158 -8.26 -16.89 4.38
CA PHE A 158 -7.20 -17.53 3.60
C PHE A 158 -7.59 -17.73 2.14
N ASP A 159 -8.82 -18.18 1.85
CA ASP A 159 -9.28 -18.39 0.48
C ASP A 159 -9.45 -17.08 -0.27
N LEU A 160 -9.95 -16.02 0.39
CA LEU A 160 -10.03 -14.68 -0.20
C LEU A 160 -8.66 -14.23 -0.67
N ILE A 161 -7.68 -14.33 0.22
CA ILE A 161 -6.28 -13.99 -0.05
C ILE A 161 -5.70 -14.85 -1.18
N ASN A 162 -5.93 -16.16 -1.16
CA ASN A 162 -5.41 -17.04 -2.21
C ASN A 162 -6.10 -16.75 -3.55
N GLY A 163 -7.33 -16.26 -3.54
CA GLY A 163 -8.07 -15.77 -4.71
C GLY A 163 -7.49 -14.51 -5.33
N THR A 164 -6.72 -13.69 -4.58
CA THR A 164 -6.04 -12.50 -5.13
C THR A 164 -4.62 -12.80 -5.63
N VAL A 165 -4.06 -13.98 -5.34
CA VAL A 165 -2.72 -14.41 -5.81
C VAL A 165 -2.56 -14.32 -7.34
N PRO A 166 -3.54 -14.70 -8.18
CA PRO A 166 -3.44 -14.50 -9.63
C PRO A 166 -3.22 -13.03 -10.01
N THR A 167 -3.84 -12.08 -9.31
CA THR A 167 -3.63 -10.64 -9.51
C THR A 167 -2.22 -10.22 -9.10
N ILE A 168 -1.70 -10.74 -7.99
CA ILE A 168 -0.32 -10.50 -7.55
C ILE A 168 0.69 -11.06 -8.58
N ASN A 169 0.44 -12.28 -9.05
CA ASN A 169 1.26 -12.96 -10.04
C ASN A 169 1.09 -12.38 -11.46
N ALA A 170 0.14 -11.47 -11.70
CA ALA A 170 -0.04 -10.84 -13.00
C ALA A 170 1.21 -10.05 -13.44
N SER A 171 2.05 -9.65 -12.49
CA SER A 171 3.36 -9.04 -12.72
C SER A 171 4.45 -10.03 -13.17
N THR A 172 4.22 -11.34 -13.05
CA THR A 172 5.22 -12.36 -13.38
C THR A 172 5.56 -12.31 -14.87
N GLY A 173 6.84 -12.10 -15.18
CA GLY A 173 7.33 -11.98 -16.55
C GLY A 173 7.22 -10.57 -17.14
N TYR A 174 6.63 -9.62 -16.41
CA TYR A 174 6.72 -8.20 -16.70
C TYR A 174 7.85 -7.56 -15.90
N ARG A 175 8.38 -6.48 -16.45
CA ARG A 175 9.09 -5.43 -15.71
C ARG A 175 8.02 -4.55 -15.06
N THR A 176 8.28 -4.07 -13.85
CA THR A 176 7.27 -3.33 -13.07
C THR A 176 7.87 -2.13 -12.38
N VAL A 177 7.08 -1.06 -12.27
CA VAL A 177 7.34 0.07 -11.37
C VAL A 177 6.09 0.32 -10.56
N TYR A 178 6.30 0.50 -9.26
CA TYR A 178 5.30 0.99 -8.34
C TYR A 178 5.70 2.40 -7.90
N ASN A 179 4.73 3.27 -7.67
CA ASN A 179 4.96 4.54 -7.00
C ASN A 179 3.74 4.93 -6.17
N ASP A 180 3.97 5.58 -5.03
CA ASP A 180 2.88 6.09 -4.19
C ASP A 180 2.45 7.48 -4.65
N ILE A 181 1.14 7.72 -4.62
CA ILE A 181 0.53 9.04 -4.68
C ILE A 181 -0.17 9.24 -3.33
N PRO A 182 0.43 9.98 -2.38
CA PRO A 182 -0.22 10.21 -1.10
C PRO A 182 -1.45 11.09 -1.32
N MET A 183 -2.63 10.60 -0.94
CA MET A 183 -3.91 11.30 -1.09
C MET A 183 -4.51 11.60 0.29
N LEU A 184 -5.01 12.81 0.49
CA LEU A 184 -5.70 13.19 1.74
C LEU A 184 -7.20 12.91 1.71
N GLU A 185 -7.76 12.78 0.51
CA GLU A 185 -9.15 12.47 0.26
C GLU A 185 -9.30 11.88 -1.14
N TYR A 186 -10.44 11.22 -1.38
CA TYR A 186 -10.86 10.77 -2.70
C TYR A 186 -12.16 11.47 -3.10
N SER A 187 -12.06 12.79 -3.32
CA SER A 187 -13.12 13.61 -3.91
C SER A 187 -13.28 13.37 -5.41
N GLU A 188 -14.38 13.82 -5.99
CA GLU A 188 -14.65 13.70 -7.44
C GLU A 188 -13.48 14.22 -8.28
N SER A 189 -12.99 15.43 -8.00
CA SER A 189 -11.86 16.03 -8.72
C SER A 189 -10.56 15.23 -8.58
N SER A 190 -10.31 14.63 -7.41
CA SER A 190 -9.11 13.82 -7.19
C SER A 190 -9.14 12.51 -7.99
N ILE A 191 -10.30 11.86 -8.07
CA ILE A 191 -10.49 10.64 -8.86
C ILE A 191 -10.51 10.97 -10.36
N GLU A 192 -11.09 12.10 -10.76
CA GLU A 192 -11.00 12.60 -12.13
C GLU A 192 -9.55 12.83 -12.57
N GLY A 193 -8.70 13.37 -11.69
CA GLY A 193 -7.26 13.47 -11.96
C GLY A 193 -6.60 12.12 -12.24
N ILE A 194 -6.98 11.06 -11.52
CA ILE A 194 -6.49 9.69 -11.78
C ILE A 194 -7.00 9.18 -13.15
N ILE A 195 -8.26 9.45 -13.48
CA ILE A 195 -8.84 9.08 -14.78
C ILE A 195 -8.12 9.80 -15.93
N ASP A 196 -7.78 11.08 -15.75
CA ASP A 196 -7.01 11.85 -16.73
C ASP A 196 -5.62 11.23 -16.95
N GLU A 197 -4.94 10.80 -15.89
CA GLU A 197 -3.66 10.08 -15.99
C GLU A 197 -3.81 8.75 -16.73
N VAL A 198 -4.86 7.97 -16.47
CA VAL A 198 -5.17 6.74 -17.24
C VAL A 198 -5.37 7.04 -18.73
N ASN A 199 -6.15 8.07 -19.04
CA ASN A 199 -6.47 8.45 -20.43
C ASN A 199 -5.25 9.03 -21.16
N PHE A 200 -4.33 9.66 -20.44
CA PHE A 200 -3.09 10.18 -20.99
C PHE A 200 -2.02 9.10 -21.16
N TRP A 201 -1.63 8.43 -20.07
CA TRP A 201 -0.54 7.46 -20.08
C TRP A 201 -0.91 6.14 -20.72
N GLY A 202 -2.15 5.67 -20.60
CA GLY A 202 -2.59 4.41 -21.18
C GLY A 202 -2.29 4.30 -22.68
N PRO A 203 -2.85 5.19 -23.52
CA PRO A 203 -2.53 5.25 -24.94
C PRO A 203 -1.06 5.58 -25.24
N THR A 204 -0.45 6.48 -24.46
CA THR A 204 0.94 6.92 -24.67
C THR A 204 1.92 5.76 -24.50
N LEU A 205 1.87 5.08 -23.36
CA LEU A 205 2.74 3.95 -23.03
C LEU A 205 2.43 2.71 -23.90
N SER A 206 1.22 2.60 -24.45
CA SER A 206 0.89 1.56 -25.44
C SER A 206 1.65 1.68 -26.75
N THR A 207 2.25 2.83 -27.05
CA THR A 207 3.17 2.96 -28.20
C THR A 207 4.55 2.34 -27.94
N HIS A 208 4.86 2.02 -26.67
CA HIS A 208 6.12 1.42 -26.20
C HIS A 208 6.02 -0.11 -25.99
N GLY A 209 4.97 -0.74 -26.53
CA GLY A 209 4.77 -2.19 -26.49
C GLY A 209 3.69 -2.64 -25.49
N PRO A 210 3.48 -3.97 -25.35
CA PRO A 210 2.48 -4.50 -24.44
C PRO A 210 2.74 -4.09 -22.98
N ASN A 211 1.73 -3.53 -22.34
CA ASN A 211 1.82 -3.00 -21.00
C ASN A 211 0.47 -3.05 -20.26
N VAL A 212 0.54 -2.75 -18.96
CA VAL A 212 -0.59 -2.41 -18.11
C VAL A 212 -0.27 -1.10 -17.42
N VAL A 213 -1.21 -0.15 -17.49
CA VAL A 213 -1.21 1.09 -16.71
C VAL A 213 -2.34 0.98 -15.71
N ALA A 214 -2.07 1.04 -14.42
CA ALA A 214 -3.12 0.97 -13.41
C ALA A 214 -2.85 1.92 -12.25
N TYR A 215 -3.92 2.48 -11.71
CA TYR A 215 -3.93 3.29 -10.51
C TYR A 215 -4.91 2.65 -9.54
N SER A 216 -4.41 2.27 -8.37
CA SER A 216 -5.21 1.61 -7.33
C SER A 216 -5.40 2.57 -6.17
N ILE A 217 -6.65 2.99 -5.93
CA ILE A 217 -6.99 3.80 -4.76
C ILE A 217 -7.34 2.87 -3.60
N GLU A 218 -6.77 3.15 -2.43
CA GLU A 218 -6.89 2.33 -1.22
C GLU A 218 -7.40 3.19 -0.06
N PRO A 219 -8.71 3.47 0.02
CA PRO A 219 -9.27 4.25 1.11
C PRO A 219 -9.16 3.52 2.45
N PHE A 220 -8.74 4.27 3.46
CA PHE A 220 -8.76 3.85 4.86
C PHE A 220 -9.59 4.82 5.68
N LEU A 221 -9.94 4.43 6.90
CA LEU A 221 -10.61 5.34 7.82
C LEU A 221 -9.60 6.30 8.46
N PRO A 222 -9.99 7.55 8.76
CA PRO A 222 -9.14 8.49 9.51
C PRO A 222 -8.65 7.95 10.86
N SER A 223 -9.38 6.98 11.44
CA SER A 223 -9.00 6.32 12.70
C SER A 223 -7.87 5.30 12.56
N LEU A 224 -7.41 4.95 11.35
CA LEU A 224 -6.41 3.91 11.13
C LEU A 224 -5.13 4.14 11.95
N LEU A 225 -4.63 5.37 11.98
CA LEU A 225 -3.36 5.67 12.65
C LEU A 225 -3.49 5.86 14.17
N ALA A 226 -4.73 5.97 14.68
CA ALA A 226 -5.01 6.11 16.11
C ALA A 226 -4.79 4.81 16.92
N HIS A 227 -4.54 3.68 16.25
CA HIS A 227 -4.27 2.38 16.88
C HIS A 227 -2.89 2.28 17.55
N ALA A 228 -1.98 3.23 17.30
CA ALA A 228 -0.71 3.31 18.02
C ALA A 228 -0.32 4.75 18.36
N PRO A 229 0.47 4.98 19.43
CA PRO A 229 0.87 6.33 19.85
C PRO A 229 1.70 7.06 18.79
N VAL A 230 1.60 8.39 18.77
CA VAL A 230 2.51 9.26 18.00
C VAL A 230 3.96 8.99 18.41
N GLY A 231 4.86 8.88 17.44
CA GLY A 231 6.29 8.61 17.67
C GLY A 231 6.63 7.17 18.05
N SER A 232 5.69 6.23 17.93
CA SER A 232 5.91 4.79 18.20
C SER A 232 6.52 4.00 17.03
N SER A 233 6.68 4.64 15.86
CA SER A 233 7.21 4.02 14.64
C SER A 233 7.88 5.05 13.74
N ALA A 234 8.86 4.60 12.94
CA ALA A 234 9.52 5.42 11.93
C ALA A 234 8.59 5.80 10.77
N TYR A 235 7.70 4.89 10.36
CA TYR A 235 6.64 5.16 9.39
C TYR A 235 5.25 5.04 10.04
N PRO A 236 4.27 5.87 9.67
CA PRO A 236 4.43 7.13 8.92
C PRO A 236 5.16 8.20 9.75
N SER A 237 5.65 9.25 9.08
CA SER A 237 6.35 10.35 9.74
C SER A 237 5.43 11.21 10.61
N SER A 238 4.13 11.24 10.29
CA SER A 238 3.06 11.84 11.11
C SER A 238 1.89 10.88 11.25
N ARG A 239 1.19 10.98 12.39
CA ARG A 239 -0.07 10.25 12.68
C ARG A 239 -1.26 11.18 12.89
N ASP A 240 -1.12 12.46 12.58
CA ASP A 240 -2.18 13.46 12.79
C ASP A 240 -3.36 13.25 11.83
N HIS A 241 -3.09 12.74 10.63
CA HIS A 241 -4.07 12.32 9.64
C HIS A 241 -3.50 11.19 8.78
N VAL A 242 -4.38 10.49 8.05
CA VAL A 242 -4.00 9.41 7.14
C VAL A 242 -3.74 10.00 5.76
N ALA A 243 -2.53 9.83 5.23
CA ALA A 243 -2.27 9.95 3.80
C ALA A 243 -2.58 8.59 3.16
N PHE A 244 -3.69 8.48 2.44
CA PHE A 244 -4.11 7.26 1.78
C PHE A 244 -3.14 6.89 0.67
N PRO A 245 -2.61 5.66 0.65
CA PRO A 245 -1.74 5.24 -0.43
C PRO A 245 -2.57 5.06 -1.70
N THR A 246 -2.09 5.64 -2.78
CA THR A 246 -2.63 5.38 -4.12
C THR A 246 -1.50 4.86 -4.98
N ASN A 247 -1.65 3.62 -5.43
CA ASN A 247 -0.57 2.93 -6.12
C ASN A 247 -0.61 3.20 -7.62
N VAL A 248 0.44 3.83 -8.16
CA VAL A 248 0.75 3.79 -9.60
C VAL A 248 1.43 2.46 -9.89
N ASN A 249 0.77 1.60 -10.66
CA ASN A 249 1.27 0.28 -11.00
C ASN A 249 1.41 0.16 -12.53
N LEU A 250 2.64 0.26 -13.02
CA LEU A 250 2.92 0.12 -14.45
C LEU A 250 3.74 -1.13 -14.72
N LEU A 251 3.29 -1.92 -15.71
CA LEU A 251 3.93 -3.16 -16.14
C LEU A 251 4.28 -3.07 -17.62
N TRP A 252 5.48 -3.49 -18.02
CA TRP A 252 5.93 -3.51 -19.41
C TRP A 252 6.88 -4.68 -19.68
N LEU A 253 7.21 -4.93 -20.95
CA LEU A 253 8.06 -6.08 -21.34
C LEU A 253 9.50 -5.69 -21.71
N LEU A 254 9.68 -4.55 -22.39
CA LEU A 254 10.95 -4.20 -23.03
C LEU A 254 11.84 -3.42 -22.08
N GLU A 255 13.04 -3.94 -21.79
CA GLU A 255 14.05 -3.26 -20.98
C GLU A 255 14.48 -1.91 -21.54
N SER A 256 14.42 -1.72 -22.86
CA SER A 256 14.72 -0.42 -23.49
C SER A 256 13.76 0.70 -23.09
N GLU A 257 12.61 0.36 -22.51
CA GLU A 257 11.56 1.31 -22.16
C GLU A 257 11.54 1.64 -20.66
N ASP A 258 12.46 1.10 -19.86
CA ASP A 258 12.47 1.29 -18.41
C ASP A 258 12.33 2.76 -18.02
N ASP A 259 13.22 3.62 -18.53
CA ASP A 259 13.20 5.05 -18.19
C ASP A 259 11.85 5.72 -18.50
N VAL A 260 11.17 5.32 -19.59
CA VAL A 260 9.87 5.88 -19.96
C VAL A 260 8.79 5.57 -18.92
N PHE A 261 8.74 4.32 -18.46
CA PHE A 261 7.76 3.89 -17.45
C PHE A 261 8.10 4.44 -16.07
N TYR A 262 9.38 4.48 -15.69
CA TYR A 262 9.82 5.12 -14.45
C TYR A 262 9.48 6.61 -14.42
N ASP A 263 9.73 7.34 -15.52
CA ASP A 263 9.41 8.76 -15.63
C ASP A 263 7.90 9.01 -15.59
N ALA A 264 7.08 8.16 -16.22
CA ALA A 264 5.63 8.26 -16.15
C ALA A 264 5.11 8.11 -14.71
N ALA A 265 5.62 7.14 -13.96
CA ALA A 265 5.23 6.91 -12.56
C ALA A 265 5.64 8.08 -11.66
N ARG A 266 6.84 8.65 -11.86
CA ARG A 266 7.32 9.83 -11.13
C ARG A 266 6.47 11.06 -11.42
N GLN A 267 6.27 11.35 -12.71
CA GLN A 267 5.51 12.51 -13.15
C GLN A 267 4.06 12.48 -12.66
N THR A 268 3.44 11.29 -12.63
CA THR A 268 2.08 11.15 -12.11
C THR A 268 2.02 11.49 -10.61
N ALA A 269 2.91 10.92 -9.80
CA ALA A 269 2.97 11.22 -8.37
C ALA A 269 3.34 12.69 -8.08
N GLU A 270 4.21 13.29 -8.89
CA GLU A 270 4.53 14.72 -8.79
C GLU A 270 3.31 15.62 -9.08
N ARG A 271 2.42 15.23 -9.99
CA ARG A 271 1.22 16.00 -10.32
C ARG A 271 0.08 15.82 -9.31
N LEU A 272 -0.19 14.59 -8.90
CA LEU A 272 -1.38 14.26 -8.10
C LEU A 272 -1.12 14.19 -6.60
N GLY A 273 0.11 13.87 -6.19
CA GLY A 273 0.43 13.60 -4.78
C GLY A 273 0.39 14.84 -3.91
N ALA A 274 -0.24 14.71 -2.74
CA ALA A 274 -0.24 15.72 -1.70
C ALA A 274 1.21 16.01 -1.24
N LYS A 275 1.56 17.30 -1.15
CA LYS A 275 2.92 17.72 -0.82
C LYS A 275 3.15 17.71 0.69
N GLY A 276 4.31 17.21 1.10
CA GLY A 276 4.71 17.15 2.52
C GLY A 276 4.13 15.95 3.29
N GLU A 277 3.39 15.08 2.61
CA GLU A 277 2.83 13.86 3.20
C GLU A 277 3.83 12.70 3.14
N SER A 278 3.75 11.78 4.10
CA SER A 278 4.61 10.59 4.12
C SER A 278 4.33 9.71 2.90
N ILE A 279 5.36 9.45 2.10
CA ILE A 279 5.30 8.47 1.01
C ILE A 279 5.33 7.06 1.59
N TYR A 280 4.40 6.20 1.15
CA TYR A 280 4.36 4.80 1.60
C TYR A 280 5.54 3.99 1.03
N PRO A 281 6.47 3.47 1.86
CA PRO A 281 7.73 2.91 1.39
C PRO A 281 7.60 1.63 0.56
N ASN A 282 6.53 0.84 0.73
CA ASN A 282 6.33 -0.36 -0.08
C ASN A 282 5.90 -0.04 -1.52
N TYR A 283 5.42 1.18 -1.79
CA TYR A 283 5.13 1.67 -3.14
C TYR A 283 6.17 2.66 -3.64
N ALA A 284 6.90 3.32 -2.75
CA ALA A 284 7.89 4.32 -3.10
C ALA A 284 8.88 3.84 -4.17
N ILE A 285 9.02 4.63 -5.24
CA ILE A 285 9.98 4.36 -6.29
C ILE A 285 11.42 4.47 -5.78
N TYR A 286 12.36 3.75 -6.41
CA TYR A 286 13.77 3.89 -6.09
C TYR A 286 14.25 5.34 -6.23
N GLY A 287 15.04 5.80 -5.26
CA GLY A 287 15.55 7.17 -5.24
C GLY A 287 14.63 8.19 -4.55
N THR A 288 13.44 7.78 -4.07
CA THR A 288 12.64 8.62 -3.17
C THR A 288 13.48 9.06 -1.97
N PRO A 289 13.55 10.38 -1.69
CA PRO A 289 14.25 10.89 -0.51
C PRO A 289 13.67 10.29 0.77
N VAL A 290 14.53 9.76 1.64
CA VAL A 290 14.08 9.12 2.90
C VAL A 290 13.37 10.08 3.85
N VAL A 291 13.62 11.38 3.73
CA VAL A 291 12.89 12.42 4.46
C VAL A 291 11.43 12.52 4.03
N ASP A 292 11.10 12.19 2.78
CA ASP A 292 9.72 12.18 2.29
C ASP A 292 8.95 10.94 2.80
N ILE A 293 9.67 9.92 3.28
CA ILE A 293 9.09 8.69 3.86
C ILE A 293 8.97 8.84 5.39
N PHE A 294 10.07 9.21 6.05
CA PHE A 294 10.21 9.14 7.51
C PHE A 294 10.20 10.52 8.21
N GLY A 295 10.18 11.62 7.46
CA GLY A 295 10.27 12.98 8.00
C GLY A 295 11.64 13.33 8.59
N GLU A 296 11.94 14.61 8.75
CA GLU A 296 13.27 15.06 9.21
C GLU A 296 13.66 14.50 10.58
N GLU A 297 12.75 14.56 11.56
CA GLU A 297 13.02 14.07 12.92
C GLU A 297 13.10 12.54 12.98
N GLY A 298 12.30 11.84 12.17
CA GLY A 298 12.37 10.39 12.02
C GLY A 298 13.72 9.97 11.45
N VAL A 299 14.16 10.60 10.36
CA VAL A 299 15.47 10.35 9.73
C VAL A 299 16.61 10.59 10.73
N LYS A 300 16.63 11.73 11.45
CA LYS A 300 17.67 12.01 12.46
C LYS A 300 17.75 10.92 13.54
N ARG A 301 16.59 10.47 14.05
CA ARG A 301 16.53 9.41 15.07
C ARG A 301 16.99 8.06 14.51
N MET A 302 16.63 7.77 13.26
CA MET A 302 16.99 6.56 12.54
C MET A 302 18.49 6.50 12.23
N GLU A 303 19.09 7.62 11.81
CA GLU A 303 20.53 7.79 11.58
C GLU A 303 21.32 7.56 12.87
N ALA A 304 20.93 8.22 13.97
CA ALA A 304 21.57 8.04 15.28
C ALA A 304 21.52 6.58 15.76
N THR A 305 20.40 5.90 15.49
CA THR A 305 20.24 4.47 15.80
C THR A 305 21.15 3.61 14.93
N ARG A 306 21.27 3.90 13.63
CA ARG A 306 22.16 3.17 12.72
C ARG A 306 23.62 3.37 13.12
N GLU A 307 24.06 4.60 13.42
CA GLU A 307 25.44 4.85 13.84
C GLU A 307 25.84 4.05 15.09
N ARG A 308 24.88 3.83 16.01
CA ARG A 308 25.08 3.01 17.21
C ARG A 308 25.11 1.51 16.93
N VAL A 309 24.23 1.01 16.07
CA VAL A 309 24.02 -0.44 15.83
C VAL A 309 24.89 -0.98 14.69
N ASP A 310 25.17 -0.15 13.69
CA ASP A 310 25.96 -0.43 12.50
C ASP A 310 27.05 0.65 12.24
N PRO A 311 28.02 0.83 13.16
CA PRO A 311 29.04 1.88 13.05
C PRO A 311 29.97 1.72 11.85
N TYR A 312 29.97 0.55 11.20
CA TYR A 312 30.79 0.25 10.02
C TYR A 312 30.00 0.28 8.71
N GLY A 313 28.69 0.56 8.75
CA GLY A 313 27.84 0.66 7.57
C GLY A 313 27.68 -0.66 6.81
N VAL A 314 27.69 -1.81 7.49
CA VAL A 314 27.48 -3.13 6.87
C VAL A 314 26.11 -3.19 6.20
N MET A 315 25.07 -2.65 6.84
CA MET A 315 23.71 -2.66 6.33
C MET A 315 23.48 -1.65 5.20
N LEU A 316 24.39 -0.68 5.02
CA LEU A 316 24.37 0.23 3.86
C LEU A 316 24.69 -0.50 2.54
N LEU A 317 25.26 -1.71 2.61
CA LEU A 317 25.54 -2.55 1.44
C LEU A 317 24.33 -3.37 0.96
N THR A 318 23.22 -3.33 1.69
CA THR A 318 21.99 -4.07 1.35
C THR A 318 21.05 -3.20 0.50
N GLY A 319 19.99 -3.79 -0.09
CA GLY A 319 18.95 -3.02 -0.79
C GLY A 319 18.00 -2.27 0.15
N GLY A 320 17.08 -1.48 -0.40
CA GLY A 320 16.09 -0.69 0.35
C GLY A 320 16.51 0.76 0.60
N PHE A 321 15.61 1.56 1.17
CA PHE A 321 15.85 2.97 1.52
C PHE A 321 16.86 3.09 2.66
N LYS A 322 17.91 3.91 2.45
CA LYS A 322 19.02 4.07 3.39
C LYS A 322 18.91 5.36 4.19
N VAL A 323 19.00 5.18 5.50
CA VAL A 323 19.23 6.20 6.54
C VAL A 323 20.62 5.97 7.11
#